data_AF-A0A2N2CJ89-F1
#
_entry.id   AF-A0A2N2CJ89-F1
#
_cell.length_a   1.000
_cell.length_b   1.000
_cell.length_c   1.000
_cell.angle_alpha   90.00
_cell.angle_beta   90.00
_cell.angle_gamma   90.00
#
_symmetry.space_group_name_H-M   'P 1'
#
loop_
_entity.id
_entity.type
_entity.pdbx_description
1 polymer ?
#
loop_
_entity_poly.entity_id
_entity_poly.type
_entity_poly.pdbx_seq_one_letter_code
_entity_poly.pdbx_strand_id
1 'polypeptide(L)'
;MGPPVIIAGIIVVLALFFDFTNGFHDSANIVATVIVSRALEPGVALLLAAIAEFIGAYFLGTAVAETIGKGIVDPRILQAGVSGPIVIISAIVAAITWNLFT
;
A
#
# COMPACT_ATOMS: atom_id res chain seq x y z
N MET A 1 -24.34 12.35 -4.43
CA MET A 1 -22.98 12.14 -4.99
C MET A 1 -23.12 11.33 -6.28
N GLY A 2 -22.30 11.58 -7.31
CA GLY A 2 -22.34 10.79 -8.54
C GLY A 2 -21.77 9.37 -8.34
N PRO A 3 -22.19 8.36 -9.12
CA PRO A 3 -21.66 6.98 -9.03
C PRO A 3 -20.13 6.86 -9.04
N PRO A 4 -19.37 7.64 -9.85
CA PRO A 4 -17.90 7.57 -9.86
C PRO A 4 -17.25 7.96 -8.53
N VAL A 5 -17.84 8.92 -7.80
CA VAL A 5 -17.28 9.40 -6.52
C VAL A 5 -17.43 8.35 -5.43
N ILE A 6 -18.54 7.61 -5.43
CA ILE A 6 -18.77 6.52 -4.47
C ILE A 6 -17.75 5.40 -4.69
N ILE A 7 -17.52 5.02 -5.95
CA ILE A 7 -16.54 3.98 -6.30
C ILE A 7 -15.12 4.41 -5.92
N ALA A 8 -14.74 5.65 -6.22
CA ALA A 8 -13.45 6.19 -5.80
C ALA A 8 -13.29 6.17 -4.27
N GLY A 9 -14.33 6.55 -3.52
CA GLY A 9 -14.33 6.46 -2.06
C GLY A 9 -14.10 5.04 -1.55
N ILE A 10 -14.74 4.03 -2.16
CA ILE A 10 -14.52 2.62 -1.83
C ILE A 10 -13.06 2.22 -2.09
N ILE A 11 -12.52 2.59 -3.25
CA ILE A 11 -11.11 2.30 -3.59
C ILE A 11 -10.17 2.92 -2.57
N VAL A 12 -10.38 4.18 -2.18
CA VAL A 12 -9.56 4.86 -1.17
C VAL A 12 -9.62 4.14 0.17
N VAL A 13 -10.82 3.75 0.63
CA VAL A 13 -10.97 3.00 1.89
C VAL A 13 -10.24 1.66 1.84
N LEU A 14 -10.36 0.93 0.73
CA LEU A 14 -9.66 -0.35 0.53
C LEU A 14 -8.14 -0.16 0.44
N ALA A 15 -7.67 0.87 -0.26
CA ALA A 15 -6.24 1.17 -0.37
C ALA A 15 -5.63 1.52 0.99
N LEU A 16 -6.30 2.37 1.79
CA LEU A 16 -5.85 2.69 3.15
C LEU A 16 -5.82 1.46 4.06
N PHE A 17 -6.80 0.56 3.91
CA PHE A 17 -6.80 -0.69 4.67
C PHE A 17 -5.65 -1.61 4.23
N PHE A 18 -5.42 -1.74 2.93
CA PHE A 18 -4.27 -2.47 2.39
C PHE A 18 -2.95 -1.89 2.92
N ASP A 19 -2.73 -0.59 2.81
CA ASP A 19 -1.50 0.09 3.26
C ASP A 19 -1.25 -0.15 4.75
N PHE A 20 -2.30 -0.12 5.57
CA PHE A 20 -2.20 -0.45 7.00
C PHE A 20 -1.76 -1.90 7.22
N THR A 21 -2.42 -2.87 6.58
CA THR A 21 -2.03 -4.28 6.71
C THR A 21 -0.62 -4.51 6.20
N ASN A 22 -0.27 -3.96 5.03
CA ASN A 22 1.04 -4.10 4.43
C ASN A 22 2.14 -3.53 5.33
N GLY A 23 1.93 -2.33 5.87
CA GLY A 23 2.83 -1.73 6.84
C GLY A 23 3.00 -2.57 8.11
N PHE A 24 1.95 -3.25 8.59
CA PHE A 24 2.07 -4.16 9.72
C PHE A 24 3.00 -5.34 9.41
N HIS A 25 2.81 -6.04 8.28
CA HIS A 25 3.68 -7.15 7.87
C HIS A 25 5.13 -6.69 7.69
N ASP A 26 5.34 -5.57 7.02
CA ASP A 26 6.68 -5.08 6.67
C ASP A 26 7.40 -4.47 7.88
N SER A 27 6.68 -3.84 8.81
CA SER A 27 7.28 -3.20 10.00
C SER A 27 8.12 -4.17 10.81
N ALA A 28 7.68 -5.42 10.95
CA ALA A 28 8.41 -6.46 11.68
C ALA A 28 9.80 -6.69 11.09
N ASN A 29 9.91 -6.70 9.76
CA ASN A 29 11.17 -6.91 9.06
C ASN A 29 12.09 -5.68 9.17
N ILE A 30 11.52 -4.46 9.13
CA ILE A 30 12.29 -3.21 9.17
C ILE A 30 12.96 -3.02 10.54
N VAL A 31 12.23 -3.25 11.64
CA VAL A 31 12.72 -2.90 12.99
C VAL A 31 13.46 -4.05 13.70
N ALA A 32 13.30 -5.30 13.23
CA ALA A 32 13.86 -6.48 13.89
C ALA A 32 15.36 -6.35 14.19
N THR A 33 16.16 -5.94 13.21
CA THR A 33 17.62 -5.90 13.33
C THR A 33 18.08 -4.94 14.41
N VAL A 34 17.47 -3.76 14.48
CA VAL A 34 17.83 -2.68 15.42
C VAL A 34 17.35 -2.98 16.83
N ILE A 35 16.17 -3.60 16.97
CA ILE A 35 15.63 -4.00 18.28
C ILE A 35 16.41 -5.18 18.85
N VAL A 36 16.67 -6.23 18.05
CA VAL A 36 17.36 -7.45 18.51
C VAL A 36 18.82 -7.17 18.86
N SER A 37 19.50 -6.30 18.09
CA SER A 37 20.85 -5.83 18.42
C SER A 37 20.89 -4.88 19.62
N ARG A 38 19.73 -4.46 20.14
CA ARG A 38 19.57 -3.49 21.23
C ARG A 38 20.14 -2.11 20.91
N ALA A 39 20.17 -1.74 19.63
CA ALA A 39 20.63 -0.43 19.20
C ALA A 39 19.60 0.67 19.49
N LEU A 40 18.30 0.37 19.39
CA LEU A 40 17.20 1.27 19.79
C LEU A 40 16.15 0.50 20.60
N GLU A 41 15.44 1.23 21.46
CA GLU A 41 14.23 0.72 22.11
C GLU A 41 13.10 0.52 21.08
N PRO A 42 12.20 -0.46 21.28
CA PRO A 42 11.16 -0.80 20.32
C PRO A 42 10.28 0.38 19.88
N GLY A 43 9.90 1.25 20.82
CA GLY A 43 9.05 2.42 20.53
C GLY A 43 9.75 3.43 19.62
N VAL A 44 11.05 3.67 19.84
CA VAL A 44 11.85 4.60 19.01
C VAL A 44 12.08 4.00 17.62
N ALA A 45 12.36 2.71 17.54
CA ALA A 45 12.54 2.02 16.25
C ALA A 45 11.27 2.07 15.39
N LEU A 46 10.10 1.82 15.98
CA LEU A 46 8.81 1.91 15.28
C LEU A 46 8.49 3.34 14.84
N LEU A 47 8.72 4.33 15.69
CA LEU A 47 8.47 5.74 15.35
C LEU A 47 9.37 6.19 14.19
N LEU A 48 10.65 5.83 14.24
CA LEU A 48 11.60 6.13 13.16
C LEU A 48 11.19 5.45 11.85
N ALA A 49 10.82 4.17 11.90
CA ALA A 49 10.34 3.44 10.74
C ALA A 49 9.09 4.09 10.14
N ALA A 50 8.09 4.43 10.96
CA ALA A 50 6.87 5.08 10.49
C ALA A 50 7.12 6.43 9.81
N ILE A 51 8.01 7.26 10.38
CA ILE A 51 8.39 8.55 9.79
C ILE A 51 9.13 8.34 8.45
N ALA A 52 10.10 7.41 8.42
CA ALA A 52 10.87 7.12 7.23
C ALA A 52 10.00 6.56 6.09
N GLU A 53 9.10 5.62 6.40
CA GLU A 53 8.13 5.04 5.46
C GLU A 53 7.21 6.12 4.89
N PHE A 54 6.66 6.99 5.74
CA PHE A 54 5.80 8.09 5.28
C PHE A 54 6.55 9.05 4.35
N ILE A 55 7.78 9.46 4.71
CA ILE A 55 8.61 10.33 3.87
C ILE A 55 8.93 9.65 2.54
N GLY A 56 9.32 8.36 2.57
CA GLY A 56 9.60 7.59 1.37
C GLY A 56 8.39 7.51 0.45
N ALA A 57 7.23 7.13 0.98
CA ALA A 57 5.99 7.03 0.22
C ALA A 57 5.57 8.40 -0.37
N TYR A 58 5.59 9.46 0.43
CA TYR A 58 5.12 10.79 0.02
C TYR A 58 6.02 11.43 -1.04
N PHE A 59 7.35 11.34 -0.90
CA PHE A 59 8.29 12.01 -1.80
C PHE A 59 8.76 11.14 -2.97
N LEU A 60 8.84 9.82 -2.79
CA LEU A 60 9.49 8.90 -3.75
C LEU A 60 8.55 7.82 -4.30
N GLY A 61 7.36 7.63 -3.70
CA GLY A 61 6.50 6.48 -3.99
C GLY A 61 5.94 6.45 -5.43
N THR A 62 5.63 7.60 -6.01
CA THR A 62 4.99 7.67 -7.35
C THR A 62 5.90 7.15 -8.46
N ALA A 63 7.19 7.52 -8.45
CA ALA A 63 8.16 7.07 -9.45
C ALA A 63 8.41 5.55 -9.38
N VAL A 64 8.40 4.99 -8.17
CA VAL A 64 8.52 3.54 -7.95
C VAL A 64 7.26 2.83 -8.45
N ALA A 65 6.06 3.31 -8.07
CA ALA A 65 4.80 2.74 -8.51
C ALA A 65 4.65 2.73 -10.03
N GLU A 66 5.05 3.81 -10.71
CA GLU A 66 5.06 3.87 -12.18
C GLU A 66 6.05 2.88 -12.80
N THR A 67 7.22 2.72 -12.20
CA THR A 67 8.26 1.83 -12.75
C THR A 67 7.88 0.36 -12.58
N ILE A 68 7.37 -0.01 -11.41
CA ILE A 68 6.94 -1.38 -11.12
C ILE A 68 5.65 -1.73 -11.87
N GLY A 69 4.71 -0.78 -11.98
CA GLY A 69 3.43 -0.98 -12.67
C GLY A 69 3.55 -1.12 -14.19
N LYS A 70 4.65 -0.65 -14.80
CA LYS A 70 4.87 -0.74 -16.25
C LYS A 70 4.85 -2.20 -16.71
N GLY A 71 3.96 -2.49 -17.64
CA GLY A 71 3.84 -3.82 -18.25
C GLY A 71 3.02 -4.83 -17.44
N ILE A 72 2.54 -4.47 -16.23
CA ILE A 72 1.65 -5.34 -15.43
C ILE A 72 0.21 -5.22 -15.93
N VAL A 73 -0.29 -3.98 -16.06
CA VAL A 73 -1.64 -3.69 -16.53
C VAL A 73 -1.59 -2.68 -17.67
N ASP A 74 -2.38 -2.93 -18.72
CA ASP A 74 -2.55 -1.98 -19.81
C ASP A 74 -3.39 -0.78 -19.31
N PRO A 75 -2.87 0.46 -19.34
CA PRO A 75 -3.61 1.65 -18.89
C PRO A 75 -4.94 1.86 -19.62
N ARG A 76 -5.09 1.33 -20.83
CA ARG A 76 -6.34 1.38 -21.60
C ARG A 76 -7.47 0.61 -20.92
N ILE A 77 -7.14 -0.47 -20.20
CA ILE A 77 -8.13 -1.25 -19.42
C ILE A 77 -8.64 -0.42 -18.24
N LEU A 78 -7.77 0.36 -17.61
CA LEU A 78 -8.13 1.23 -16.49
C LEU A 78 -9.02 2.41 -16.92
N GLN A 79 -8.92 2.83 -18.18
CA GLN A 79 -9.73 3.90 -18.77
C GLN A 79 -11.04 3.39 -19.40
N ALA A 80 -11.21 2.08 -19.54
CA ALA A 80 -12.35 1.46 -20.21
C ALA A 80 -13.58 1.35 -19.28
N GLY A 81 -14.27 2.48 -19.08
CA GLY A 81 -15.60 2.51 -18.43
C GLY A 81 -15.63 1.85 -17.05
N VAL A 82 -16.57 0.93 -16.84
CA VAL A 82 -16.79 0.26 -15.54
C VAL A 82 -15.71 -0.80 -15.23
N SER A 83 -14.96 -1.26 -16.23
CA SER A 83 -13.97 -2.34 -16.08
C SER A 83 -12.74 -1.92 -15.27
N GLY A 84 -12.31 -0.66 -15.38
CA GLY A 84 -11.12 -0.15 -14.69
C GLY A 84 -11.22 -0.24 -13.16
N PRO A 85 -12.25 0.35 -12.53
CA PRO A 85 -12.45 0.25 -11.09
C PRO A 85 -12.59 -1.19 -10.58
N ILE A 86 -13.23 -2.08 -11.35
CA ILE A 86 -13.38 -3.49 -10.98
C ILE A 86 -12.01 -4.17 -10.88
N VAL A 87 -11.11 -3.92 -11.84
CA VAL A 87 -9.74 -4.46 -11.82
C VAL A 87 -8.97 -3.96 -10.60
N ILE A 88 -9.04 -2.66 -10.30
CA ILE A 88 -8.37 -2.06 -9.14
C ILE A 88 -8.88 -2.68 -7.84
N ILE A 89 -10.20 -2.75 -7.67
CA ILE A 89 -10.81 -3.33 -6.46
C ILE A 89 -10.43 -4.80 -6.32
N SER A 90 -10.47 -5.57 -7.41
CA SER A 90 -10.12 -7.00 -7.39
C SER A 90 -8.66 -7.21 -6.98
N ALA A 91 -7.74 -6.39 -7.50
CA ALA A 91 -6.33 -6.45 -7.14
C ALA A 91 -6.10 -6.12 -5.66
N ILE A 92 -6.71 -5.04 -5.16
CA ILE A 92 -6.55 -4.63 -3.75
C ILE A 92 -7.17 -5.67 -2.81
N VAL A 93 -8.35 -6.21 -3.12
CA VAL A 93 -8.98 -7.26 -2.30
C VAL A 93 -8.12 -8.53 -2.26
N ALA A 94 -7.56 -8.95 -3.40
CA ALA A 94 -6.66 -10.09 -3.44
C ALA A 94 -5.40 -9.86 -2.59
N ALA A 95 -4.79 -8.66 -2.68
CA ALA A 95 -3.60 -8.30 -1.91
C ALA A 95 -3.88 -8.24 -0.39
N ILE A 96 -5.00 -7.63 0.03
CA ILE A 96 -5.46 -7.64 1.42
C ILE A 96 -5.65 -9.07 1.93
N THR A 97 -6.33 -9.90 1.14
CA THR A 97 -6.61 -11.29 1.52
C THR A 97 -5.32 -12.07 1.72
N TRP A 98 -4.32 -11.84 0.86
CA TRP A 98 -3.00 -12.43 1.00
C TRP A 98 -2.31 -11.98 2.29
N ASN A 99 -2.22 -10.67 2.53
CA ASN A 99 -1.62 -10.13 3.76
C ASN A 99 -2.25 -10.75 5.01
N LEU A 100 -3.58 -10.74 5.11
CA LEU A 100 -4.27 -11.29 6.29
C LEU A 100 -4.05 -12.80 6.49
N PHE A 101 -3.72 -13.53 5.43
CA PHE A 101 -3.45 -14.96 5.50
C PHE A 101 -2.01 -15.29 5.91
N THR A 102 -1.04 -14.42 5.61
CA THR A 102 0.41 -14.70 5.80
C THR A 102 1.01 -13.89 6.95
#